data_AF-A0A7X6NHL8-F1
#
_entry.id   AF-A0A7X6NHL8-F1
#
_cell.length_a   1.000
_cell.length_b   1.000
_cell.length_c   1.000
_cell.angle_alpha   90.00
_cell.angle_beta   90.00
_cell.angle_gamma   90.00
#
_symmetry.space_group_name_H-M   'P 1'
#
loop_
_entity.id
_entity.type
_entity.pdbx_description
1 polymer ?
#
loop_
_entity_poly.entity_id
_entity_poly.type
_entity_poly.pdbx_seq_one_letter_code
_entity_poly.pdbx_strand_id
1 'polypeptide(L)'
;SLSTNRANVVLRYLENKDVIDPAKYLAIGYGLYSPIADNSTPEGRAKNRRVEIYISRKGHPISYTRIIQETINNGKTDNNDLEYRRDIYIE
;
A
#
# COMPACT_ATOMS: atom_id res chain seq x y z
N SER A 1 13.63 2.55 -6.01
CA SER A 1 12.92 2.44 -7.30
C SER A 1 11.96 3.62 -7.46
N LEU A 2 11.45 3.89 -8.67
CA LEU A 2 10.52 5.02 -8.92
C LEU A 2 9.23 4.92 -8.10
N SER A 3 8.69 3.71 -7.94
CA SER A 3 7.50 3.45 -7.12
C SER A 3 7.72 3.82 -5.65
N THR A 4 8.84 3.40 -5.06
CA THR A 4 9.20 3.73 -3.67
C THR A 4 9.36 5.24 -3.49
N ASN A 5 10.02 5.93 -4.43
CA ASN A 5 10.20 7.39 -4.34
C ASN A 5 8.86 8.11 -4.34
N ARG A 6 7.92 7.70 -5.18
CA ARG A 6 6.56 8.29 -5.22
C ARG A 6 5.80 8.06 -3.92
N ALA A 7 5.86 6.85 -3.38
CA ALA A 7 5.25 6.53 -2.09
C ALA A 7 5.84 7.40 -0.96
N ASN A 8 7.16 7.56 -0.93
CA ASN A 8 7.84 8.42 0.04
C ASN A 8 7.47 9.90 -0.08
N VAL A 9 7.29 10.43 -1.29
CA VAL A 9 6.84 11.82 -1.48
C VAL A 9 5.46 12.05 -0.87
N VAL A 10 4.53 11.13 -1.08
CA VAL A 10 3.19 11.21 -0.49
C VAL A 10 3.25 11.07 1.03
N LEU A 11 4.03 10.11 1.54
CA LEU A 11 4.23 9.93 2.99
C LEU A 11 4.76 11.22 3.63
N ARG A 12 5.82 11.82 3.08
CA ARG A 12 6.39 13.08 3.59
C ARG A 12 5.40 14.23 3.55
N TYR A 13 4.56 14.30 2.51
CA TYR A 13 3.49 15.29 2.45
C TYR A 13 2.51 15.12 3.61
N LEU A 14 2.11 13.88 3.93
CA LEU A 14 1.21 13.59 5.04
C LEU A 14 1.84 13.87 6.42
N GLU A 15 3.13 13.53 6.60
CA GLU A 15 3.90 13.88 7.79
C GLU A 15 3.93 15.39 8.01
N ASN A 16 4.21 16.18 6.96
CA ASN A 16 4.21 17.64 7.04
C ASN A 16 2.84 18.25 7.34
N LYS A 17 1.77 17.48 7.14
CA LYS A 17 0.40 17.87 7.47
C LYS A 17 -0.04 17.40 8.86
N ASP A 18 0.82 16.69 9.59
CA ASP A 18 0.58 16.17 10.94
C ASP A 18 -0.76 15.41 11.05
N VAL A 19 -1.09 14.61 10.02
CA VAL A 19 -2.38 13.92 9.93
C VAL A 19 -2.49 12.80 10.97
N ILE A 20 -1.40 12.03 11.15
CA ILE A 20 -1.26 11.02 12.20
C ILE A 20 0.22 10.94 12.65
N ASP A 21 0.44 10.29 13.78
CA ASP A 21 1.76 9.93 14.29
C ASP A 21 2.66 9.31 13.19
N PRO A 22 3.84 9.90 12.90
CA PRO A 22 4.75 9.42 11.86
C PRO A 22 5.16 7.95 12.00
N ALA A 23 5.22 7.42 13.23
CA ALA A 23 5.56 6.01 13.48
C ALA A 23 4.51 5.03 12.92
N LYS A 24 3.34 5.52 12.51
CA LYS A 24 2.26 4.72 11.92
C LYS A 24 2.30 4.69 10.40
N TYR A 25 3.13 5.50 9.75
CA TYR A 25 3.25 5.47 8.29
C TYR A 25 4.18 4.34 7.82
N LEU A 26 3.83 3.77 6.67
CA LEU A 26 4.66 2.80 5.96
C LEU A 26 4.56 3.07 4.46
N ALA A 27 5.70 3.30 3.80
CA ALA A 27 5.77 3.47 2.35
C ALA A 27 6.36 2.21 1.68
N ILE A 28 5.65 1.67 0.70
CA ILE A 28 6.06 0.47 -0.06
C ILE A 28 6.02 0.80 -1.55
N GLY A 29 7.02 0.33 -2.30
CA GLY A 29 7.08 0.47 -3.75
C GLY A 29 6.90 -0.86 -4.48
N TYR A 30 5.75 -1.08 -5.12
CA TYR A 30 5.45 -2.33 -5.85
C TYR A 30 6.10 -2.43 -7.25
N GLY A 31 6.58 -1.32 -7.81
CA GLY A 31 7.24 -1.32 -9.12
C GLY A 31 6.29 -1.79 -10.22
N LEU A 32 6.73 -2.78 -11.02
CA LEU A 32 5.97 -3.34 -12.13
C LEU A 32 5.09 -4.54 -11.76
N TYR A 33 5.15 -5.02 -10.51
CA TYR A 33 4.53 -6.28 -10.09
C TYR A 33 3.05 -6.17 -9.72
N SER A 34 2.50 -4.95 -9.69
CA SER A 34 1.07 -4.71 -9.42
C SER A 34 0.45 -3.68 -10.40
N PRO A 35 0.37 -4.02 -11.70
CA PRO A 35 -0.28 -3.18 -12.69
C PRO A 35 -1.81 -3.26 -12.55
N ILE A 36 -2.49 -2.15 -12.85
CA ILE A 36 -3.96 -2.08 -13.00
C ILE A 36 -4.38 -1.86 -14.45
N ALA A 37 -3.42 -1.57 -15.32
CA ALA A 37 -3.60 -1.39 -16.76
C ALA A 37 -2.39 -1.94 -17.51
N ASP A 38 -2.50 -2.07 -18.83
CA ASP A 38 -1.42 -2.56 -19.67
C ASP A 38 -0.21 -1.59 -19.69
N ASN A 39 0.99 -2.09 -19.35
CA ASN A 39 2.22 -1.29 -19.40
C ASN A 39 2.78 -1.07 -20.80
N SER A 40 2.26 -1.77 -21.82
CA SER A 40 2.69 -1.60 -23.21
C SER A 40 2.24 -0.25 -23.79
N THR A 41 1.10 0.28 -23.33
CA THR A 41 0.52 1.54 -23.81
C THR A 41 0.95 2.75 -22.97
N PRO A 42 1.15 3.95 -23.57
CA PRO A 42 1.39 5.17 -22.81
C PRO A 42 0.30 5.47 -21.78
N GLU A 43 -0.96 5.22 -22.14
CA GLU A 43 -2.16 5.45 -21.32
C GLU A 43 -2.18 4.50 -20.12
N GLY A 44 -1.90 3.21 -20.34
CA GLY A 44 -1.86 2.24 -19.25
C GLY A 44 -0.67 2.46 -18.31
N ARG A 45 0.51 2.86 -18.83
CA ARG A 45 1.62 3.32 -17.97
C ARG A 45 1.24 4.54 -17.14
N ALA A 46 0.47 5.47 -17.70
CA ALA A 46 -0.02 6.63 -16.96
C ALA A 46 -0.96 6.22 -15.82
N LYS A 47 -1.88 5.27 -16.06
CA LYS A 47 -2.74 4.70 -15.01
C LYS A 47 -1.93 3.95 -13.93
N ASN A 48 -0.90 3.20 -14.33
CA ASN A 48 -0.06 2.45 -13.38
C ASN A 48 0.87 3.35 -12.55
N ARG A 49 1.17 4.56 -13.03
CA ARG A 49 1.85 5.62 -12.29
C ARG A 49 0.90 6.22 -11.23
N ARG A 50 0.62 5.46 -10.17
CA ARG A 50 -0.26 5.85 -9.04
C ARG A 50 0.37 5.61 -7.66
N VAL A 51 -0.27 6.14 -6.63
CA VAL A 51 -0.02 5.81 -5.21
C VAL A 51 -1.38 5.46 -4.61
N GLU A 52 -1.45 4.34 -3.89
CA GLU A 52 -2.65 3.89 -3.18
C GLU A 52 -2.38 4.02 -1.68
N ILE A 53 -3.36 4.53 -0.92
CA ILE A 53 -3.27 4.70 0.53
C ILE A 53 -4.21 3.69 1.16
N TYR A 54 -3.67 2.85 2.05
CA TYR A 54 -4.45 1.90 2.81
C TYR A 54 -4.51 2.33 4.27
N ILE A 55 -5.71 2.36 4.82
CA ILE A 55 -5.95 2.75 6.21
C ILE A 55 -6.48 1.53 6.94
N SER A 56 -5.89 1.24 8.10
CA SER A 56 -6.29 0.12 8.94
C SER A 56 -6.58 0.54 10.36
N ARG A 57 -7.45 -0.23 11.01
CA ARG A 57 -7.70 -0.08 12.43
C ARG A 57 -6.66 -0.86 13.22
N LYS A 58 -6.27 -0.34 14.39
CA LYS A 58 -5.43 -1.07 15.34
C LYS A 58 -5.99 -2.49 15.57
N GLY A 59 -5.13 -3.51 15.44
CA GLY A 59 -5.50 -4.92 15.58
C GLY A 59 -6.11 -5.57 14.33
N HIS A 60 -6.33 -4.82 13.24
CA HIS A 60 -6.88 -5.33 11.98
C HIS A 60 -5.94 -4.97 10.82
N PRO A 61 -4.79 -5.63 10.70
CA PRO A 61 -3.83 -5.33 9.64
C PRO A 61 -4.42 -5.65 8.26
N ILE A 62 -4.08 -4.82 7.29
CA ILE A 62 -4.46 -4.98 5.88
C ILE A 62 -3.73 -6.22 5.37
N SER A 63 -4.37 -7.06 4.54
CA SER A 63 -3.86 -8.38 4.10
C SER A 63 -2.34 -8.41 3.78
N TYR A 64 -1.81 -7.45 3.02
CA TYR A 64 -0.37 -7.36 2.74
C TYR A 64 0.49 -7.01 3.94
N THR A 65 0.07 -6.04 4.76
CA THR A 65 0.80 -5.70 6.00
C THR A 65 0.76 -6.83 7.01
N ARG A 66 -0.32 -7.62 7.05
CA ARG A 66 -0.40 -8.81 7.89
C ARG A 66 0.62 -9.85 7.45
N ILE A 67 0.66 -10.19 6.15
CA ILE A 67 1.64 -11.13 5.62
C ILE A 67 3.07 -10.62 5.86
N ILE A 68 3.34 -9.33 5.63
CA ILE A 68 4.66 -8.73 5.89
C ILE A 68 5.00 -8.80 7.38
N GLN A 69 4.08 -8.45 8.28
CA GLN A 69 4.27 -8.52 9.73
C GLN A 69 4.44 -9.96 10.21
N GLU A 70 3.65 -10.91 9.72
CA GLU A 70 3.73 -12.34 10.06
C GLU A 70 5.02 -12.97 9.53
N THR A 71 5.48 -12.54 8.35
CA THR A 71 6.78 -12.93 7.77
C THR A 71 7.94 -12.35 8.58
N ILE A 72 7.83 -11.10 9.04
CA ILE A 72 8.83 -10.47 9.92
C ILE A 72 8.84 -11.14 11.31
N ASN A 73 7.67 -11.56 11.80
CA ASN A 73 7.48 -12.08 13.16
C ASN A 73 7.50 -13.61 13.26
N ASN A 74 7.79 -14.35 12.18
CA ASN A 74 7.90 -15.82 12.11
C ASN A 74 6.66 -16.59 12.64
N GLY A 75 5.45 -16.28 12.18
CA GLY A 75 4.21 -16.97 12.60
C GLY A 75 3.31 -17.39 11.44
N LYS A 76 2.88 -18.67 11.42
CA LYS A 76 2.04 -19.30 10.38
C LYS A 76 0.73 -18.53 10.09
N THR A 77 0.36 -18.48 8.81
CA THR A 77 -0.84 -17.85 8.25
C THR A 77 -2.08 -18.76 8.31
N ASP A 78 -3.17 -18.30 8.93
CA ASP A 78 -4.54 -18.79 8.66
C ASP A 78 -5.21 -17.86 7.63
N ASN A 79 -5.46 -18.41 6.44
CA ASN A 79 -5.69 -17.66 5.19
C ASN A 79 -7.16 -17.37 4.84
N ASN A 80 -8.14 -17.52 5.74
CA ASN A 80 -9.54 -17.63 5.31
C ASN A 80 -10.42 -16.36 5.34
N ASP A 81 -10.00 -15.23 5.94
CA ASP A 81 -10.92 -14.06 6.12
C ASP A 81 -10.47 -12.76 5.44
N LEU A 82 -9.45 -12.78 4.57
CA LEU A 82 -8.82 -11.55 4.05
C LEU A 82 -9.11 -11.33 2.56
N GLU A 83 -10.33 -10.90 2.25
CA GLU A 83 -10.67 -10.43 0.90
C GLU A 83 -10.14 -9.00 0.68
N TYR A 84 -9.16 -8.87 -0.22
CA TYR A 84 -8.61 -7.58 -0.61
C TYR A 84 -9.53 -6.88 -1.62
N ARG A 85 -10.35 -5.95 -1.13
CA ARG A 85 -11.26 -5.16 -1.98
C ARG A 85 -10.58 -3.84 -2.37
N ARG A 86 -10.12 -3.76 -3.63
CA ARG A 86 -9.44 -2.58 -4.21
C ARG A 86 -10.30 -1.32 -4.30
N ASP A 87 -11.62 -1.46 -4.22
CA ASP A 87 -12.58 -0.40 -4.56
C ASP A 87 -13.41 0.11 -3.37
N ILE A 88 -12.92 -0.05 -2.13
CA ILE A 88 -13.60 0.52 -0.95
C ILE A 88 -13.07 1.93 -0.70
N TYR A 89 -13.87 2.93 -1.07
CA TYR A 89 -13.69 4.31 -0.65
C TYR A 89 -14.34 4.47 0.72
N ILE A 90 -13.62 5.05 1.68
CA ILE A 90 -14.21 5.50 2.95
C ILE A 90 -14.91 6.82 2.62
N GLU A 91 -16.25 6.86 2.70
CA GLU A 91 -17.03 8.11 2.62
C GLU A 91 -16.79 9.01 3.84
#